data_AF-A0A1G2Y9F3-F1
#
_entry.id   AF-A0A1G2Y9F3-F1
#
_cell.length_a   1.000
_cell.length_b   1.000
_cell.length_c   1.000
_cell.angle_alpha   90.00
_cell.angle_beta   90.00
_cell.angle_gamma   90.00
#
_symmetry.space_group_name_H-M   'P 1'
#
loop_
_entity.id
_entity.type
_entity.pdbx_description
1 polymer ?
#
loop_
_entity_poly.entity_id
_entity_poly.type
_entity_poly.pdbx_seq_one_letter_code
_entity_poly.pdbx_strand_id
1 'polypeptide(L)'
;MVTQAVNEGILKLVADRNSISVKNHSDIMKELIGKNIISKECAEASERIWNSYRNDIHHMNPTVTHIPFRDLAKQNIQDIATIEKDIFEVSFENGKLVPKQPKYWDVQKDATVPIFLRLE
;
A
#
# COMPACT_ATOMS: atom_id res chain seq x y z
N MET A 1 7.66 12.07 -1.05
CA MET A 1 6.20 12.32 -1.10
C MET A 1 5.51 11.39 -0.11
N VAL A 2 4.43 11.85 0.53
CA VAL A 2 3.74 11.08 1.60
C VAL A 2 3.24 9.73 1.09
N THR A 3 2.60 9.68 -0.08
CA THR A 3 2.06 8.44 -0.68
C THR A 3 3.12 7.39 -0.95
N GLN A 4 4.32 7.77 -1.39
CA GLN A 4 5.41 6.82 -1.54
C GLN A 4 5.85 6.21 -0.21
N ALA A 5 6.01 7.04 0.83
CA ALA A 5 6.38 6.54 2.15
C ALA A 5 5.31 5.60 2.73
N VAL A 6 4.03 5.91 2.52
CA VAL A 6 2.90 5.05 2.91
C VAL A 6 2.97 3.71 2.16
N ASN A 7 3.11 3.74 0.82
CA ASN A 7 3.24 2.53 0.01
C ASN A 7 4.42 1.65 0.46
N GLU A 8 5.60 2.25 0.65
CA GLU A 8 6.79 1.54 1.14
C GLU A 8 6.55 0.92 2.52
N GLY A 9 5.88 1.64 3.43
CA GLY A 9 5.51 1.15 4.76
C GLY A 9 4.57 -0.05 4.69
N ILE A 10 3.54 0.02 3.84
CA ILE A 10 2.59 -1.08 3.62
C ILE A 10 3.31 -2.30 3.04
N LEU A 11 4.11 -2.14 1.98
CA LEU A 11 4.83 -3.25 1.35
C LEU A 11 5.81 -3.90 2.33
N LYS A 12 6.48 -3.12 3.16
CA LYS A 12 7.38 -3.65 4.20
C LYS A 12 6.61 -4.43 5.26
N LEU A 13 5.49 -3.90 5.75
CA LEU A 13 4.62 -4.61 6.69
C LEU A 13 4.17 -5.96 6.12
N VAL A 14 3.71 -5.96 4.86
CA VAL A 14 3.26 -7.18 4.17
C VAL A 14 4.43 -8.16 3.99
N ALA A 15 5.60 -7.69 3.56
CA ALA A 15 6.79 -8.53 3.41
C ALA A 15 7.20 -9.17 4.75
N ASP A 16 7.28 -8.37 5.81
CA ASP A 16 7.65 -8.80 7.15
C ASP A 16 6.67 -9.86 7.69
N ARG A 17 5.36 -9.64 7.54
CA ARG A 17 4.31 -10.58 7.98
C ARG A 17 4.23 -11.86 7.14
N ASN A 18 4.91 -11.91 5.99
CA ASN A 18 5.05 -13.11 5.16
C ASN A 18 6.49 -13.65 5.15
N SER A 19 7.36 -13.19 6.06
CA SER A 19 8.76 -13.62 6.19
C SER A 19 9.57 -13.47 4.90
N ILE A 20 9.32 -12.41 4.13
CA ILE A 20 10.04 -12.06 2.90
C ILE A 20 11.17 -11.09 3.28
N SER A 21 12.43 -11.49 3.05
CA SER A 21 13.63 -10.76 3.51
C SER A 21 14.38 -10.00 2.41
N VAL A 22 13.75 -9.78 1.26
CA VAL A 22 14.38 -9.09 0.13
C VAL A 22 14.49 -7.59 0.38
N LYS A 23 15.56 -6.96 -0.13
CA LYS A 23 15.94 -5.58 0.23
C LYS A 23 15.40 -4.51 -0.71
N ASN A 24 15.09 -4.88 -1.95
CA ASN A 24 14.77 -3.93 -3.01
C ASN A 24 13.27 -3.99 -3.35
N HIS A 25 12.69 -2.84 -3.69
CA HIS A 25 11.28 -2.74 -4.08
C HIS A 25 10.89 -3.77 -5.15
N SER A 26 11.64 -3.86 -6.25
CA SER A 26 11.37 -4.79 -7.34
C SER A 26 11.34 -6.26 -6.90
N ASP A 27 12.23 -6.65 -5.99
CA ASP A 27 12.30 -8.02 -5.49
C ASP A 27 11.13 -8.31 -4.53
N ILE A 28 10.74 -7.32 -3.70
CA ILE A 28 9.54 -7.43 -2.85
C ILE A 28 8.32 -7.64 -3.74
N MET A 29 8.14 -6.82 -4.78
CA MET A 29 7.00 -6.92 -5.69
C MET A 29 6.94 -8.28 -6.39
N LYS A 30 8.07 -8.79 -6.89
CA LYS A 30 8.13 -10.11 -7.54
C LYS A 30 7.71 -11.24 -6.59
N GLU A 31 8.21 -11.23 -5.35
CA GLU A 31 7.85 -12.24 -4.35
C GLU A 31 6.36 -12.15 -3.97
N LEU A 32 5.84 -10.95 -3.76
CA LEU A 32 4.44 -10.76 -3.36
C LEU A 32 3.46 -11.20 -4.46
N ILE A 33 3.76 -10.87 -5.73
CA ILE A 33 2.95 -11.31 -6.88
C ILE A 33 3.11 -12.82 -7.09
N GLY A 34 4.34 -13.33 -7.09
CA GLY A 34 4.63 -14.74 -7.36
C GLY A 34 4.01 -15.70 -6.35
N LYS A 35 3.82 -15.23 -5.10
CA LYS A 35 3.12 -15.97 -4.04
C LYS A 35 1.62 -15.69 -3.97
N ASN A 36 1.07 -14.90 -4.89
CA ASN A 36 -0.32 -14.44 -4.89
C ASN A 36 -0.74 -13.78 -3.56
N ILE A 37 0.18 -13.04 -2.93
CA ILE A 37 -0.10 -12.30 -1.68
C ILE A 37 -0.83 -10.99 -1.98
N ILE A 38 -0.47 -10.37 -3.11
CA ILE A 38 -1.13 -9.18 -3.65
C ILE A 38 -1.62 -9.47 -5.06
N SER A 39 -2.68 -8.77 -5.46
CA SER A 39 -3.20 -8.78 -6.81
C SER A 39 -2.27 -8.06 -7.79
N LYS A 40 -2.44 -8.36 -9.08
CA LYS A 40 -1.78 -7.61 -10.17
C LYS A 40 -2.12 -6.12 -10.13
N GLU A 41 -3.36 -5.77 -9.79
CA GLU A 41 -3.81 -4.38 -9.71
C GLU A 41 -3.12 -3.62 -8.57
N CYS A 42 -3.00 -4.23 -7.38
CA CYS A 42 -2.23 -3.67 -6.27
C CYS A 42 -0.76 -3.46 -6.64
N ALA A 43 -0.18 -4.40 -7.39
CA ALA A 43 1.20 -4.28 -7.83
C ALA A 43 1.41 -3.13 -8.81
N GLU A 44 0.53 -3.00 -9.80
CA GLU A 44 0.55 -1.90 -10.77
C GLU A 44 0.35 -0.54 -10.09
N ALA A 45 -0.54 -0.44 -9.09
CA ALA A 45 -0.73 0.76 -8.29
C ALA A 45 0.53 1.12 -7.50
N SER A 46 1.19 0.13 -6.88
CA SER A 46 2.43 0.33 -6.15
C SER A 46 3.55 0.84 -7.05
N GLU A 47 3.67 0.29 -8.26
CA GLU A 47 4.66 0.71 -9.26
C GLU A 47 4.38 2.13 -9.79
N ARG A 48 3.11 2.51 -10.00
CA ARG A 48 2.76 3.89 -10.38
C ARG A 48 3.22 4.90 -9.31
N ILE A 49 3.01 4.58 -8.03
CA ILE A 49 3.51 5.41 -6.93
C ILE A 49 5.04 5.42 -6.88
N TRP A 50 5.71 4.27 -7.06
CA TRP A 50 7.17 4.21 -7.05
C TRP A 50 7.79 5.09 -8.14
N ASN A 51 7.17 5.12 -9.31
CA ASN A 51 7.61 5.89 -10.47
C ASN A 51 7.11 7.35 -10.50
N SER A 52 6.54 7.86 -9.39
CA SER A 52 5.92 9.19 -9.33
C SER A 52 6.92 10.37 -9.17
N TYR A 53 8.04 10.35 -9.91
CA TYR A 53 9.02 11.46 -9.96
C TYR A 53 9.69 11.83 -8.63
N ARG A 54 9.75 10.91 -7.66
CA ARG A 54 10.35 11.21 -6.34
C ARG A 54 11.79 11.70 -6.42
N ASN A 55 12.60 11.14 -7.32
CA ASN A 55 13.97 11.58 -7.49
C ASN A 55 14.05 13.01 -8.06
N ASP A 56 13.18 13.35 -9.01
CA ASP A 56 13.13 14.71 -9.55
C ASP A 56 12.68 15.72 -8.49
N ILE A 57 11.66 15.37 -7.70
CA ILE A 57 11.15 16.23 -6.62
C ILE A 57 12.19 16.36 -5.50
N HIS A 58 12.84 15.27 -5.09
CA HIS A 58 13.80 15.27 -3.99
C HIS A 58 15.07 16.05 -4.31
N HIS A 59 15.54 15.99 -5.56
CA HIS A 59 16.75 16.69 -5.99
C HIS A 59 16.45 18.05 -6.67
N MET A 60 15.17 18.44 -6.76
CA MET A 60 14.74 19.65 -7.47
C MET A 60 15.26 19.70 -8.92
N ASN A 61 15.20 18.57 -9.62
CA ASN A 61 15.60 18.51 -11.03
C ASN A 61 14.72 19.42 -11.90
N PRO A 62 15.22 19.95 -13.03
CA PRO A 62 14.45 20.82 -13.92
C PRO A 62 13.12 20.22 -14.41
N THR A 63 13.01 18.89 -14.46
CA THR A 63 11.77 18.16 -14.78
C THR A 63 10.59 18.60 -13.91
N VAL A 64 10.84 19.01 -12.66
CA VAL A 64 9.83 19.44 -11.69
C VAL A 64 8.86 20.49 -12.22
N THR A 65 9.32 21.41 -13.08
CA THR A 65 8.48 22.50 -13.62
C THR A 65 7.41 22.00 -14.59
N HIS A 66 7.54 20.77 -15.09
CA HIS A 66 6.63 20.16 -16.06
C HIS A 66 5.72 19.09 -15.43
N ILE A 67 5.87 18.81 -14.13
CA ILE A 67 5.09 17.79 -13.44
C ILE A 67 3.65 18.31 -13.22
N PRO A 68 2.61 17.58 -13.67
CA PRO A 68 1.22 17.92 -13.37
C PRO A 68 0.88 17.50 -11.93
N PHE A 69 1.37 18.25 -10.95
CA PHE A 69 1.30 17.87 -9.52
C PHE A 69 -0.10 17.52 -9.03
N ARG A 70 -1.13 18.23 -9.50
CA ARG A 70 -2.51 17.96 -9.10
C ARG A 70 -2.97 16.57 -9.54
N ASP A 71 -2.71 16.23 -10.80
CA ASP A 71 -3.11 14.95 -11.37
C ASP A 71 -2.27 13.81 -10.79
N LEU A 72 -0.96 14.05 -10.61
CA LEU A 72 -0.07 13.11 -9.94
C LEU A 72 -0.50 12.83 -8.49
N ALA A 73 -0.84 13.86 -7.72
CA ALA A 73 -1.31 13.69 -6.35
C ALA A 73 -2.64 12.93 -6.30
N LYS A 74 -3.58 13.26 -7.19
CA LYS A 74 -4.85 12.54 -7.30
C LYS A 74 -4.64 11.07 -7.63
N GLN A 75 -3.83 10.77 -8.64
CA GLN A 75 -3.48 9.40 -9.04
C GLN A 75 -2.84 8.64 -7.88
N ASN A 76 -1.86 9.24 -7.19
CA ASN A 76 -1.18 8.59 -6.07
C ASN A 76 -2.13 8.28 -4.90
N ILE A 77 -3.11 9.15 -4.60
CA ILE A 77 -4.11 8.87 -3.56
C ILE A 77 -5.04 7.73 -3.96
N GLN A 78 -5.45 7.71 -5.23
CA GLN A 78 -6.28 6.62 -5.77
C GLN A 78 -5.52 5.28 -5.75
N ASP A 79 -4.24 5.29 -6.10
CA ASP A 79 -3.38 4.11 -6.04
C ASP A 79 -3.20 3.60 -4.61
N ILE A 80 -3.04 4.50 -3.61
CA ILE A 80 -3.04 4.10 -2.21
C ILE A 80 -4.36 3.42 -1.82
N ALA A 81 -5.51 3.98 -2.21
CA ALA A 81 -6.79 3.36 -1.92
C ALA A 81 -6.94 1.96 -2.54
N THR A 82 -6.43 1.76 -3.76
CA THR A 82 -6.38 0.44 -4.40
C THR A 82 -5.51 -0.55 -3.62
N ILE A 83 -4.31 -0.12 -3.18
CA ILE A 83 -3.39 -0.95 -2.39
C ILE A 83 -4.01 -1.31 -1.04
N GLU A 84 -4.55 -0.32 -0.32
CA GLU A 84 -5.19 -0.52 0.98
C GLU A 84 -6.38 -1.45 0.88
N LYS A 85 -7.21 -1.32 -0.17
CA LYS A 85 -8.31 -2.23 -0.42
C LYS A 85 -7.81 -3.66 -0.63
N ASP A 86 -6.79 -3.88 -1.44
CA ASP A 86 -6.36 -5.25 -1.72
C ASP A 86 -5.83 -6.00 -0.47
N ILE A 87 -5.18 -5.25 0.43
CA ILE A 87 -4.51 -5.77 1.62
C ILE A 87 -5.43 -5.79 2.85
N PHE A 88 -6.20 -4.72 3.06
CA PHE A 88 -6.99 -4.45 4.27
C PHE A 88 -8.51 -4.37 4.00
N GLU A 89 -9.01 -4.87 2.88
CA GLU A 89 -10.46 -4.97 2.70
C GLU A 89 -11.10 -5.84 3.79
N VAL A 90 -12.31 -5.45 4.18
CA VAL A 90 -13.13 -6.13 5.18
C VAL A 90 -14.52 -6.35 4.61
N SER A 91 -15.12 -7.48 4.94
CA SER A 91 -16.55 -7.74 4.77
C SER A 91 -17.27 -7.69 6.12
N PHE A 92 -18.60 -7.69 6.09
CA PHE A 92 -19.42 -7.73 7.29
C PHE A 92 -20.32 -8.96 7.27
N GLU A 93 -20.23 -9.79 8.30
CA GLU A 93 -21.03 -11.00 8.46
C GLU A 93 -21.66 -11.01 9.85
N ASN A 94 -23.00 -10.98 9.92
CA ASN A 94 -23.75 -10.95 11.18
C ASN A 94 -23.27 -9.86 12.17
N GLY A 95 -22.95 -8.67 11.65
CA GLY A 95 -22.45 -7.54 12.45
C GLY A 95 -20.98 -7.63 12.85
N LYS A 96 -20.25 -8.66 12.42
CA LYS A 96 -18.80 -8.82 12.64
C LYS A 96 -18.03 -8.34 11.43
N LEU A 97 -16.91 -7.67 11.68
CA LEU A 97 -15.92 -7.33 10.65
C LEU A 97 -15.08 -8.58 10.35
N VAL A 98 -15.02 -8.97 9.08
CA VAL A 98 -14.25 -10.12 8.60
C VAL A 98 -13.17 -9.61 7.64
N PRO A 99 -11.90 -9.56 8.06
CA PRO A 99 -10.85 -9.11 7.17
C PRO A 99 -10.56 -10.10 6.05
N LYS A 100 -10.32 -9.59 4.84
CA LYS A 100 -9.87 -10.39 3.68
C LYS A 100 -8.55 -11.11 3.98
N GLN A 101 -7.62 -10.43 4.65
CA GLN A 101 -6.33 -10.98 5.05
C GLN A 101 -6.09 -10.79 6.56
N PRO A 102 -6.60 -11.69 7.43
CA PRO A 102 -6.55 -11.52 8.88
C PRO A 102 -5.14 -11.36 9.47
N LYS A 103 -4.11 -11.88 8.80
CA LYS A 103 -2.71 -11.83 9.26
C LYS A 103 -2.11 -10.41 9.34
N TYR A 104 -2.73 -9.43 8.69
CA TYR A 104 -2.29 -8.03 8.73
C TYR A 104 -3.06 -7.19 9.77
N TRP A 105 -3.95 -7.84 10.51
CA TRP A 105 -4.72 -7.21 11.58
C TRP A 105 -4.23 -7.75 12.91
N ASP A 106 -3.97 -6.85 13.86
CA ASP A 106 -3.53 -7.23 15.20
C ASP A 106 -4.74 -7.66 16.05
N VAL A 107 -5.29 -8.83 15.71
CA VAL A 107 -6.41 -9.46 16.42
C VAL A 107 -5.99 -9.82 17.85
N GLN A 108 -6.72 -9.28 18.81
CA GLN A 108 -6.50 -9.47 20.23
C GLN A 108 -7.06 -10.82 20.70
N LYS A 109 -6.72 -11.22 21.94
CA LYS A 109 -7.16 -12.50 22.54
C LYS A 109 -8.69 -12.61 22.68
N ASP A 110 -9.39 -11.48 22.76
CA ASP A 110 -10.85 -11.40 22.84
C ASP A 110 -11.54 -11.32 21.46
N ALA A 111 -10.79 -11.59 20.38
CA ALA A 111 -11.23 -11.48 18.99
C ALA A 111 -11.62 -10.07 18.55
N THR A 112 -11.13 -9.04 19.25
CA THR A 112 -11.27 -7.64 18.83
C THR A 112 -10.05 -7.16 18.04
N VAL A 113 -10.20 -6.08 17.28
CA VAL A 113 -9.11 -5.41 16.57
C VAL A 113 -9.19 -3.91 16.86
N PRO A 114 -8.11 -3.26 17.32
CA PRO A 114 -8.09 -1.82 17.48
C PRO A 114 -8.09 -1.16 16.09
N ILE A 115 -9.13 -0.37 15.80
CA ILE A 115 -9.26 0.37 14.55
C ILE A 115 -9.33 1.87 14.85
N PHE A 116 -8.63 2.67 14.05
CA PHE A 116 -8.70 4.13 14.10
C PHE A 116 -9.69 4.61 13.05
N LEU A 117 -10.98 4.65 13.41
CA LEU A 117 -12.02 5.21 12.55
C LEU A 117 -11.94 6.73 12.58
N ARG A 118 -11.94 7.36 11.41
CA ARG A 118 -12.31 8.77 11.27
C ARG A 118 -13.80 8.83 10.95
N LEU A 119 -14.59 9.35 11.89
CA LEU A 119 -16.02 9.56 11.75
C LEU A 119 -16.29 11.01 11.34
N GLU A 120 -15.65 11.46 10.26
CA GLU A 120 -15.83 12.79 9.67
C GLU A 120 -15.77 12.72 8.15
#